data_AF-A0A1Q3V1Q9-F1
#
_entry.id   AF-A0A1Q3V1Q9-F1
#
_cell.length_a   1.000
_cell.length_b   1.000
_cell.length_c   1.000
_cell.angle_alpha   90.00
_cell.angle_beta   90.00
_cell.angle_gamma   90.00
#
_symmetry.space_group_name_H-M   'P 1'
#
loop_
_entity.id
_entity.type
_entity.pdbx_description
1 polymer ?
#
loop_
_entity_poly.entity_id
_entity_poly.type
_entity_poly.pdbx_seq_one_letter_code
_entity_poly.pdbx_strand_id
1 'polypeptide(L)'
;MRRKSVLLATIGLIGALLAWRLLTAVLVPAPTGTPYQRLAFGLAALLPAAAVLAAMILAQMGARFSAVVIDPTAGRDTRFLVVNQRVISNTVEQLAVFIPAMLAFAARSLPADIPGLLALGIVFALGRLAFWAGYLRAPLFRAPGMAATAGANLAALVGAIWVWLA
;
A
#
# COMPACT_ATOMS: atom_id res chain seq x y z
N MET A 1 9.76 -22.00 -11.19
CA MET A 1 8.89 -21.03 -10.46
C MET A 1 9.60 -19.72 -10.11
N ARG A 2 10.85 -19.74 -9.61
CA ARG A 2 11.62 -18.54 -9.21
C ARG A 2 11.72 -17.45 -10.30
N ARG A 3 12.09 -17.80 -11.54
CA ARG A 3 12.21 -16.85 -12.67
C ARG A 3 10.91 -16.10 -12.97
N LYS A 4 9.76 -16.79 -12.97
CA LYS A 4 8.44 -16.18 -13.19
C LYS A 4 8.07 -15.21 -12.06
N SER A 5 8.39 -15.56 -10.81
CA SER A 5 8.14 -14.68 -9.66
C SER A 5 8.98 -13.40 -9.74
N VAL A 6 10.24 -13.49 -10.14
CA VAL A 6 11.12 -12.33 -10.31
C VAL A 6 10.58 -11.43 -11.42
N LEU A 7 10.24 -11.99 -12.59
CA LEU A 7 9.66 -11.23 -13.69
C LEU A 7 8.41 -10.45 -13.28
N LEU A 8 7.47 -11.13 -12.60
CA LEU A 8 6.23 -10.50 -12.12
C LEU A 8 6.50 -9.40 -11.09
N ALA A 9 7.44 -9.60 -10.17
CA ALA A 9 7.86 -8.58 -9.22
C ALA A 9 8.47 -7.36 -9.94
N THR A 10 9.33 -7.58 -10.94
CA THR A 10 9.91 -6.51 -11.75
C THR A 10 8.85 -5.71 -12.49
N ILE A 11 7.87 -6.38 -13.11
CA ILE A 11 6.73 -5.71 -13.76
C ILE A 11 5.96 -4.86 -12.74
N GLY A 12 5.69 -5.39 -11.54
CA GLY A 12 5.03 -4.64 -10.48
C GLY A 12 5.80 -3.39 -10.05
N LEU A 13 7.11 -3.50 -9.89
CA LEU A 13 7.97 -2.38 -9.50
C LEU A 13 8.05 -1.30 -10.58
N ILE A 14 8.22 -1.70 -11.85
CA ILE A 14 8.21 -0.78 -12.99
C ILE A 14 6.85 -0.09 -13.10
N GLY A 15 5.76 -0.85 -13.01
CA GLY A 15 4.40 -0.31 -13.05
C GLY A 15 4.16 0.71 -11.93
N ALA A 16 4.63 0.43 -10.71
CA ALA A 16 4.55 1.36 -9.59
C ALA A 16 5.34 2.65 -9.84
N LEU A 17 6.56 2.54 -10.37
CA LEU A 17 7.38 3.71 -10.70
C LEU A 17 6.72 4.58 -11.77
N LEU A 18 6.18 3.96 -12.83
CA LEU A 18 5.48 4.67 -13.90
C LEU A 18 4.21 5.34 -13.39
N ALA A 19 3.41 4.63 -12.58
CA ALA A 19 2.21 5.19 -11.95
C ALA A 19 2.57 6.37 -11.03
N TRP A 20 3.61 6.23 -10.21
CA TRP A 20 4.08 7.30 -9.34
C TRP A 20 4.53 8.53 -10.13
N ARG A 21 5.33 8.35 -11.20
CA ARG A 21 5.76 9.44 -12.08
C ARG A 21 4.58 10.15 -12.73
N LEU A 22 3.64 9.39 -13.29
CA LEU A 22 2.45 9.92 -13.94
C LEU A 22 1.59 10.71 -12.94
N LEU A 23 1.28 10.12 -11.78
CA LEU A 23 0.48 10.77 -10.75
C LEU A 23 1.14 12.04 -10.22
N THR A 24 2.46 12.01 -9.98
CA THR A 24 3.22 13.19 -9.53
C THR A 24 3.10 14.34 -10.54
N ALA A 25 3.07 14.03 -11.85
CA ALA A 25 2.98 15.04 -12.90
C ALA A 25 1.57 15.64 -13.05
N VAL A 26 0.50 14.92 -12.68
CA VAL A 26 -0.88 15.39 -12.86
C VAL A 26 -1.53 15.91 -11.58
N LEU A 27 -1.02 15.52 -10.40
CA LEU A 27 -1.54 15.98 -9.12
C LEU A 27 -1.07 17.41 -8.85
N VAL A 28 -2.03 18.33 -8.76
CA VAL A 28 -1.78 19.72 -8.39
C VAL A 28 -2.35 19.95 -6.98
N PRO A 29 -1.55 19.78 -5.93
CA PRO A 29 -2.00 19.99 -4.57
C PRO A 29 -2.23 21.48 -4.31
N ALA A 30 -3.09 21.78 -3.33
CA ALA A 30 -3.24 23.15 -2.86
C ALA A 30 -1.89 23.67 -2.29
N PRO A 31 -1.64 24.99 -2.33
CA PRO A 31 -0.39 25.56 -1.82
C PRO A 31 -0.11 25.13 -0.38
N THR A 32 1.13 24.70 -0.13
CA THR A 32 1.61 24.35 1.21
C THR A 32 2.68 25.32 1.66
N GLY A 33 2.36 26.19 2.61
CA GLY A 33 3.30 27.15 3.19
C GLY A 33 3.93 26.67 4.49
N THR A 34 3.24 25.83 5.26
CA THR A 34 3.67 25.43 6.61
C THR A 34 3.92 23.92 6.73
N PRO A 35 4.80 23.48 7.66
CA PRO A 35 4.99 22.06 7.97
C PRO A 35 3.70 21.32 8.36
N TYR A 36 2.80 22.00 9.08
CA TYR A 36 1.50 21.45 9.45
C TYR A 36 0.66 21.05 8.23
N GLN A 37 0.59 21.92 7.21
CA GLN A 37 -0.17 21.63 5.99
C GLN A 37 0.41 20.42 5.24
N ARG A 38 1.73 20.28 5.20
CA ARG A 38 2.39 19.14 4.55
C ARG A 38 2.12 17.83 5.28
N LEU A 39 2.13 17.84 6.61
CA LEU A 39 1.72 16.69 7.40
C LEU A 39 0.25 16.31 7.16
N ALA A 40 -0.64 17.30 7.04
CA ALA A 40 -2.04 17.06 6.70
C ALA A 40 -2.20 16.38 5.33
N PHE A 41 -1.42 16.79 4.32
CA PHE A 41 -1.37 16.08 3.04
C PHE A 41 -0.79 14.67 3.17
N GLY A 42 0.24 14.47 4.01
CA GLY A 42 0.76 13.15 4.33
C GLY A 42 -0.31 12.22 4.92
N LEU A 43 -1.11 12.72 5.86
CA LEU A 43 -2.26 12.00 6.43
C LEU A 43 -3.33 11.69 5.37
N ALA A 44 -3.67 12.68 4.53
CA ALA A 44 -4.64 12.49 3.46
C ALA A 44 -4.18 11.42 2.45
N ALA A 45 -2.88 11.36 2.16
CA ALA A 45 -2.28 10.34 1.29
C ALA A 45 -2.46 8.91 1.80
N LEU A 46 -2.69 8.71 3.11
CA LEU A 46 -2.91 7.38 3.70
C LEU A 46 -4.36 6.89 3.52
N LEU A 47 -5.32 7.77 3.22
CA LEU A 47 -6.74 7.42 3.12
C LEU A 47 -7.03 6.33 2.08
N PRO A 48 -6.46 6.34 0.85
CA PRO A 48 -6.67 5.27 -0.11
C PRO A 48 -6.23 3.90 0.42
N ALA A 49 -5.08 3.84 1.12
CA ALA A 49 -4.58 2.58 1.68
C ALA A 49 -5.45 2.09 2.84
N ALA A 50 -5.92 3.01 3.70
CA ALA A 50 -6.85 2.71 4.77
C ALA A 50 -8.19 2.19 4.23
N ALA A 51 -8.72 2.79 3.15
CA ALA A 51 -9.93 2.35 2.49
C ALA A 51 -9.79 0.93 1.92
N VAL A 52 -8.64 0.62 1.29
CA VAL A 52 -8.35 -0.74 0.80
C VAL A 52 -8.29 -1.76 1.95
N LEU A 53 -7.62 -1.42 3.06
CA LEU A 53 -7.58 -2.30 4.24
C LEU A 53 -8.99 -2.52 4.82
N ALA A 54 -9.79 -1.45 4.94
CA ALA A 54 -11.18 -1.55 5.40
C ALA A 54 -12.00 -2.47 4.49
N ALA A 55 -11.85 -2.35 3.16
CA ALA A 55 -12.51 -3.23 2.21
C ALA A 55 -12.11 -4.71 2.39
N MET A 56 -10.83 -5.01 2.64
CA MET A 56 -10.36 -6.38 2.92
C MET A 56 -10.98 -6.94 4.21
N ILE A 57 -11.06 -6.11 5.27
CA ILE A 57 -11.67 -6.48 6.55
C ILE A 57 -13.16 -6.74 6.37
N LEU A 58 -13.89 -5.85 5.70
CA LEU A 58 -15.32 -6.02 5.42
C LEU A 58 -15.57 -7.27 4.56
N ALA A 59 -14.71 -7.55 3.58
CA ALA A 59 -14.79 -8.78 2.79
C ALA A 59 -14.56 -10.05 3.65
N GLN A 60 -13.63 -10.00 4.61
CA GLN A 60 -13.40 -11.10 5.56
C GLN A 60 -14.63 -11.31 6.45
N MET A 61 -15.17 -10.24 7.01
CA MET A 61 -16.34 -10.28 7.89
C MET A 61 -17.56 -10.84 7.15
N GLY A 62 -17.85 -10.32 5.96
CA GLY A 62 -18.95 -10.80 5.12
C GLY A 62 -18.80 -12.28 4.77
N ALA A 63 -17.60 -12.72 4.37
CA ALA A 63 -17.36 -14.12 4.05
C ALA A 63 -17.51 -15.07 5.25
N ARG A 64 -17.10 -14.66 6.46
CA ARG A 64 -17.29 -15.46 7.68
C ARG A 64 -18.77 -15.61 8.02
N PHE A 65 -19.52 -14.52 7.90
CA PHE A 65 -20.97 -14.53 8.13
C PHE A 65 -21.69 -15.45 7.14
N SER A 66 -21.42 -15.29 5.83
CA SER A 66 -22.04 -16.11 4.79
C SER A 66 -21.68 -17.60 4.88
N ALA A 67 -20.47 -17.93 5.34
CA ALA A 67 -20.03 -19.33 5.48
C ALA A 67 -20.42 -19.96 6.84
N VAL A 68 -20.99 -19.20 7.77
CA VAL A 68 -21.25 -19.63 9.16
C VAL A 68 -19.98 -20.22 9.83
N VAL A 69 -18.83 -19.62 9.51
CA VAL A 69 -17.52 -19.96 10.08
C VAL A 69 -17.07 -18.83 11.00
N ILE A 70 -17.64 -18.83 12.21
CA ILE A 70 -17.40 -17.81 13.24
C ILE A 70 -16.07 -18.09 13.95
N ASP A 71 -15.86 -19.32 14.42
CA ASP A 71 -14.63 -19.71 15.12
C ASP A 71 -13.50 -19.99 14.11
N PRO A 72 -12.45 -19.15 14.06
CA PRO A 72 -11.30 -19.34 13.16
C PRO A 72 -10.38 -20.49 13.59
N THR A 73 -10.51 -21.00 14.82
CA THR A 73 -9.67 -22.08 15.36
C THR A 73 -10.21 -23.46 15.06
N ALA A 74 -11.48 -23.56 14.66
CA ALA A 74 -12.16 -24.82 14.34
C ALA A 74 -11.65 -25.51 13.05
N GLY A 75 -10.72 -24.89 12.31
CA GLY A 75 -10.13 -25.49 11.09
C GLY A 75 -11.09 -25.58 9.89
N ARG A 76 -12.22 -24.86 9.91
CA ARG A 76 -13.26 -24.89 8.87
C ARG A 76 -13.19 -23.74 7.85
N ASP A 77 -12.09 -22.98 7.85
CA ASP A 77 -11.95 -21.81 6.97
C ASP A 77 -11.85 -22.22 5.50
N THR A 78 -12.61 -21.52 4.65
CA THR A 78 -12.50 -21.68 3.19
C THR A 78 -11.16 -21.14 2.69
N ARG A 79 -10.76 -21.55 1.48
CA ARG A 79 -9.55 -21.00 0.82
C ARG A 79 -9.56 -19.48 0.77
N PHE A 80 -10.71 -18.86 0.52
CA PHE A 80 -10.85 -17.40 0.52
C PHE A 80 -10.51 -16.81 1.88
N LEU A 81 -11.11 -17.31 2.97
CA LEU A 81 -10.89 -16.82 4.33
C LEU A 81 -9.41 -16.91 4.74
N VAL A 82 -8.75 -18.02 4.43
CA VAL A 82 -7.32 -18.23 4.72
C VAL A 82 -6.46 -17.24 3.95
N VAL A 83 -6.68 -17.09 2.64
CA VAL A 83 -5.87 -16.18 1.81
C VAL A 83 -6.13 -14.73 2.18
N ASN A 84 -7.38 -14.33 2.37
CA ASN A 84 -7.75 -12.96 2.68
C ASN A 84 -7.22 -12.53 4.07
N GLN A 85 -7.23 -13.42 5.06
CA GLN A 85 -6.63 -13.14 6.37
C GLN A 85 -5.11 -12.91 6.28
N ARG A 86 -4.41 -13.68 5.43
CA ARG A 86 -2.97 -13.45 5.15
C ARG A 86 -2.73 -12.13 4.42
N VAL A 87 -3.64 -11.73 3.52
CA VAL A 87 -3.57 -10.44 2.84
C VAL A 87 -3.76 -9.28 3.82
N ILE A 88 -4.70 -9.40 4.75
CA ILE A 88 -4.94 -8.41 5.82
C ILE A 88 -3.71 -8.29 6.71
N SER A 89 -3.19 -9.40 7.25
CA SER A 89 -1.98 -9.39 8.11
C SER A 89 -0.81 -8.71 7.40
N ASN A 90 -0.53 -9.12 6.16
CA ASN A 90 0.55 -8.52 5.39
C ASN A 90 0.30 -7.03 5.11
N THR A 91 -0.93 -6.62 4.85
CA THR A 91 -1.24 -5.20 4.61
C THR A 91 -1.07 -4.37 5.87
N VAL A 92 -1.44 -4.89 7.04
CA VAL A 92 -1.16 -4.26 8.34
C VAL A 92 0.35 -4.13 8.58
N GLU A 93 1.12 -5.19 8.34
CA GLU A 93 2.60 -5.15 8.44
C GLU A 93 3.21 -4.11 7.49
N GLN A 94 2.74 -4.03 6.24
CA GLN A 94 3.22 -3.05 5.28
C GLN A 94 2.84 -1.62 5.67
N LEU A 95 1.64 -1.40 6.23
CA LEU A 95 1.21 -0.09 6.74
C LEU A 95 1.97 0.33 7.99
N ALA A 96 2.33 -0.61 8.86
CA ALA A 96 3.14 -0.34 10.06
C ALA A 96 4.51 0.25 9.70
N VAL A 97 5.03 -0.05 8.51
CA VAL A 97 6.23 0.60 7.95
C VAL A 97 5.87 1.88 7.21
N PHE A 98 4.85 1.82 6.35
CA PHE A 98 4.52 2.93 5.45
C PHE A 98 4.09 4.19 6.18
N ILE A 99 3.19 4.06 7.16
CA ILE A 99 2.60 5.20 7.89
C ILE A 99 3.68 6.05 8.57
N PRO A 100 4.55 5.51 9.45
CA PRO A 100 5.55 6.33 10.12
C PRO A 100 6.56 6.93 9.13
N ALA A 101 6.99 6.17 8.11
CA ALA A 101 7.91 6.68 7.09
C ALA A 101 7.28 7.83 6.28
N MET A 102 6.03 7.67 5.85
CA MET A 102 5.29 8.66 5.08
C MET A 102 5.08 9.96 5.85
N LEU A 103 4.71 9.86 7.13
CA LEU A 103 4.49 11.03 7.98
C LEU A 103 5.81 11.74 8.33
N ALA A 104 6.87 10.98 8.61
CA ALA A 104 8.21 11.55 8.82
C ALA A 104 8.72 12.27 7.58
N PHE A 105 8.51 11.71 6.38
CA PHE A 105 8.85 12.37 5.12
C PHE A 105 8.02 13.65 4.94
N ALA A 106 6.69 13.59 5.09
CA ALA A 106 5.80 14.74 4.92
C ALA A 106 6.09 15.91 5.88
N ALA A 107 6.51 15.63 7.12
CA ALA A 107 6.80 16.66 8.12
C ALA A 107 7.91 17.64 7.69
N ARG A 108 8.92 17.15 6.95
CA ARG A 108 10.09 17.93 6.52
C ARG A 108 10.26 18.04 5.01
N SER A 109 9.31 17.54 4.23
CA SER A 109 9.36 17.65 2.77
C SER A 109 9.28 19.12 2.31
N LEU A 110 9.74 19.40 1.10
CA LEU A 110 9.53 20.68 0.45
C LEU A 110 8.11 20.75 -0.13
N PRO A 111 7.57 21.96 -0.39
CA PRO A 111 6.29 22.09 -1.08
C PRO A 111 6.24 21.38 -2.44
N ALA A 112 7.37 21.32 -3.14
CA ALA A 112 7.52 20.64 -4.43
C ALA A 112 7.38 19.11 -4.34
N ASP A 113 7.54 18.51 -3.15
CA ASP A 113 7.47 17.06 -2.96
C ASP A 113 6.04 16.55 -2.72
N ILE A 114 5.10 17.45 -2.40
CA ILE A 114 3.72 17.09 -2.04
C ILE A 114 2.98 16.26 -3.12
N PRO A 115 3.07 16.57 -4.42
CA PRO A 115 2.47 15.72 -5.46
C PRO A 115 3.02 14.28 -5.39
N GLY A 116 4.32 14.14 -5.16
CA GLY A 116 4.99 12.85 -5.04
C GLY A 116 4.54 12.06 -3.81
N LEU A 117 4.30 12.74 -2.68
CA LEU A 117 3.74 12.15 -1.47
C LEU A 117 2.31 11.62 -1.73
N LEU A 118 1.43 12.44 -2.30
CA LEU A 118 0.07 12.01 -2.62
C LEU A 118 0.08 10.82 -3.60
N ALA A 119 0.95 10.88 -4.61
CA ALA A 119 1.15 9.79 -5.56
C ALA A 119 1.61 8.49 -4.88
N LEU A 120 2.53 8.55 -3.90
CA LEU A 120 2.99 7.38 -3.15
C LEU A 120 1.84 6.68 -2.41
N GLY A 121 0.96 7.45 -1.77
CA GLY A 121 -0.22 6.91 -1.09
C GLY A 121 -1.16 6.16 -2.03
N ILE A 122 -1.42 6.72 -3.21
CA ILE A 122 -2.24 6.09 -4.26
C ILE A 122 -1.55 4.83 -4.81
N VAL A 123 -0.25 4.90 -5.13
CA VAL A 123 0.52 3.76 -5.64
C VAL A 123 0.56 2.61 -4.64
N PHE A 124 0.72 2.91 -3.34
CA PHE A 124 0.63 1.91 -2.29
C PHE A 124 -0.73 1.21 -2.31
N ALA A 125 -1.83 1.96 -2.34
CA ALA A 125 -3.19 1.41 -2.38
C ALA A 125 -3.45 0.56 -3.62
N LEU A 126 -3.03 1.01 -4.81
CA LEU A 126 -3.12 0.24 -6.05
C LEU A 126 -2.28 -1.05 -5.99
N GLY A 127 -1.08 -0.97 -5.41
CA GLY A 127 -0.23 -2.14 -5.14
C GLY A 127 -0.91 -3.15 -4.21
N ARG A 128 -1.59 -2.69 -3.16
CA ARG A 128 -2.37 -3.55 -2.26
C ARG A 128 -3.57 -4.20 -2.94
N LEU A 129 -4.30 -3.48 -3.81
CA LEU A 129 -5.39 -4.05 -4.61
C LEU A 129 -4.86 -5.13 -5.57
N ALA A 130 -3.76 -4.87 -6.27
CA ALA A 130 -3.12 -5.84 -7.16
C ALA A 130 -2.61 -7.07 -6.39
N PHE A 131 -2.03 -6.86 -5.21
CA PHE A 131 -1.58 -7.92 -4.31
C PHE A 131 -2.76 -8.80 -3.87
N TRP A 132 -3.86 -8.18 -3.45
CA TRP A 132 -5.06 -8.87 -2.99
C TRP A 132 -5.71 -9.71 -4.08
N ALA A 133 -6.05 -9.08 -5.21
CA ALA A 133 -6.68 -9.75 -6.35
C ALA A 133 -5.79 -10.88 -6.91
N GLY A 134 -4.50 -10.61 -7.04
CA GLY A 134 -3.52 -11.60 -7.48
C GLY A 134 -3.43 -12.80 -6.54
N TYR A 135 -3.36 -12.57 -5.23
CA TYR A 135 -3.22 -13.66 -4.27
C TYR A 135 -4.47 -14.54 -4.20
N LEU A 136 -5.68 -13.96 -4.27
CA LEU A 136 -6.92 -14.72 -4.36
C LEU A 136 -6.93 -15.67 -5.58
N ARG A 137 -6.33 -15.24 -6.70
CA ARG A 137 -6.22 -16.07 -7.91
C ARG A 137 -5.17 -17.18 -7.75
N ALA A 138 -3.91 -16.83 -7.45
CA ALA A 138 -2.85 -17.81 -7.24
C ALA A 138 -1.70 -17.23 -6.39
N PRO A 139 -0.97 -18.06 -5.61
CA PRO A 139 0.15 -17.58 -4.79
C PRO A 139 1.24 -16.83 -5.57
N LEU A 140 1.46 -17.14 -6.84
CA LEU A 140 2.45 -16.49 -7.69
C LEU A 140 2.02 -15.07 -8.13
N PHE A 141 0.72 -14.84 -8.33
CA PHE A 141 0.21 -13.57 -8.85
C PHE A 141 0.16 -12.44 -7.82
N ARG A 142 0.48 -12.73 -6.55
CA ARG A 142 0.68 -11.67 -5.53
C ARG A 142 1.98 -10.89 -5.74
N ALA A 143 2.94 -11.43 -6.51
CA ALA A 143 4.29 -10.86 -6.64
C ALA A 143 4.32 -9.41 -7.17
N PRO A 144 3.57 -9.02 -8.23
CA PRO A 144 3.61 -7.64 -8.73
C PRO A 144 3.14 -6.63 -7.68
N GLY A 145 1.98 -6.87 -7.04
CA GLY A 145 1.45 -5.97 -6.01
C GLY A 145 2.34 -5.89 -4.76
N MET A 146 2.95 -7.01 -4.37
CA MET A 146 3.93 -7.03 -3.28
C MET A 146 5.14 -6.13 -3.60
N ALA A 147 5.71 -6.27 -4.80
CA ALA A 147 6.87 -5.49 -5.23
C ALA A 147 6.55 -4.00 -5.37
N ALA A 148 5.38 -3.67 -5.94
CA ALA A 148 4.89 -2.29 -6.05
C ALA A 148 4.81 -1.61 -4.67
N THR A 149 4.22 -2.30 -3.70
CA THR A 149 4.09 -1.76 -2.34
C THR A 149 5.43 -1.67 -1.62
N ALA A 150 6.30 -2.68 -1.77
CA ALA A 150 7.65 -2.64 -1.21
C ALA A 150 8.44 -1.44 -1.78
N GLY A 151 8.30 -1.15 -3.08
CA GLY A 151 8.85 0.05 -3.70
C GLY A 151 8.32 1.34 -3.07
N ALA A 152 7.00 1.47 -2.86
CA ALA A 152 6.42 2.62 -2.19
C ALA A 152 6.90 2.77 -0.73
N ASN A 153 7.03 1.67 0.00
CA ASN A 153 7.58 1.63 1.35
C ASN A 153 9.05 2.11 1.39
N LEU A 154 9.89 1.59 0.51
CA LEU A 154 11.28 2.00 0.41
C LEU A 154 11.40 3.47 0.01
N ALA A 155 10.59 3.94 -0.93
CA ALA A 155 10.59 5.35 -1.34
C ALA A 155 10.22 6.28 -0.17
N ALA A 156 9.16 5.95 0.59
CA ALA A 156 8.78 6.72 1.77
C ALA A 156 9.86 6.70 2.86
N LEU A 157 10.46 5.53 3.13
CA LEU A 157 11.49 5.37 4.15
C LEU A 157 12.78 6.11 3.79
N VAL A 158 13.25 5.97 2.55
CA VAL A 158 14.43 6.69 2.05
C VAL A 158 14.16 8.19 2.02
N GLY A 159 12.97 8.61 1.58
CA GLY A 159 12.57 10.02 1.61
C GLY A 159 12.58 10.59 3.04
N ALA A 160 12.05 9.85 4.01
CA ALA A 160 12.12 10.22 5.41
C ALA A 160 13.56 10.34 5.89
N ILE A 161 14.38 9.31 5.70
CA ILE A 161 15.80 9.33 6.11
C ILE A 161 16.52 10.54 5.51
N TRP A 162 16.29 10.81 4.22
CA TRP A 162 16.90 11.93 3.52
C TRP A 162 16.56 13.28 4.14
N VAL A 163 15.28 13.61 4.33
CA VAL A 163 14.87 14.94 4.82
C VAL A 163 15.26 15.20 6.28
N TRP A 164 15.64 14.16 7.03
CA TRP A 164 16.05 14.26 8.44
C TRP A 164 17.57 14.20 8.65
N LEU A 165 18.34 13.65 7.71
CA LEU A 165 19.80 13.50 7.82
C LEU A 165 20.61 14.40 6.88
N ALA A 166 20.01 14.86 5.78
CA ALA A 166 20.60 15.86 4.88
C ALA A 166 20.25 17.28 5.33
#